data_AF-A0A9D0P2S5-F1
#
_entry.id   AF-A0A9D0P2S5-F1
#
_cell.length_a   1.000
_cell.length_b   1.000
_cell.length_c   1.000
_cell.angle_alpha   90.00
_cell.angle_beta   90.00
_cell.angle_gamma   90.00
#
_symmetry.space_group_name_H-M   'P 1'
#
loop_
_entity.id
_entity.type
_entity.pdbx_description
1 polymer ?
#
loop_
_entity_poly.entity_id
_entity_poly.type
_entity_poly.pdbx_seq_one_letter_code
_entity_poly.pdbx_strand_id
1 'polypeptide(L)'
;MTNEEQLVESHVKEYTSRLKHIDELITRAGKTEIRKAEHQSELSELKQERENLAGHLDKIKALSAEEWAKEGGPMVIWDLVAERLEKLVEHIE
;
A
#
# COMPACT_ATOMS: atom_id res chain seq x y z
N MET A 1 -18.41 7.20 -20.60
CA MET A 1 -17.12 6.75 -20.07
C MET A 1 -16.15 6.60 -21.20
N THR A 2 -15.05 7.35 -21.17
CA THR A 2 -13.92 7.19 -22.10
C THR A 2 -13.03 6.02 -21.65
N ASN A 3 -12.16 5.51 -22.53
CA ASN A 3 -11.22 4.43 -22.18
C ASN A 3 -10.26 4.85 -21.04
N GLU A 4 -9.96 6.14 -20.92
CA GLU A 4 -9.05 6.69 -19.91
C GLU A 4 -9.69 6.69 -18.52
N GLU A 5 -10.97 7.06 -18.41
CA GLU A 5 -11.74 6.98 -17.16
C GLU A 5 -11.82 5.54 -16.65
N GLN A 6 -12.02 4.57 -17.55
CA GLN A 6 -12.04 3.15 -17.20
C GLN A 6 -10.68 2.63 -16.71
N LEU A 7 -9.58 3.12 -17.30
CA LEU A 7 -8.23 2.78 -16.88
C LEU A 7 -7.92 3.31 -15.47
N VAL A 8 -8.28 4.56 -15.20
CA VAL A 8 -8.12 5.18 -13.87
C VAL A 8 -8.93 4.42 -12.82
N GLU A 9 -10.19 4.09 -13.11
CA GLU A 9 -11.01 3.28 -12.20
C GLU A 9 -10.39 1.91 -11.92
N SER A 10 -9.80 1.27 -12.94
CA SER A 10 -9.12 -0.02 -12.79
C SER A 10 -7.93 0.09 -11.82
N HIS A 11 -7.09 1.12 -11.99
CA HIS A 11 -5.95 1.34 -11.10
C HIS A 11 -6.36 1.73 -9.68
N VAL A 12 -7.42 2.53 -9.52
CA VAL A 12 -7.98 2.85 -8.20
C VAL A 12 -8.45 1.59 -7.49
N LYS A 13 -9.14 0.68 -8.19
CA LYS A 13 -9.57 -0.61 -7.64
C LYS A 13 -8.37 -1.48 -7.24
N GLU A 14 -7.37 -1.55 -8.10
CA GLU A 14 -6.14 -2.31 -7.85
C GLU A 14 -5.41 -1.78 -6.61
N TYR A 15 -5.11 -0.48 -6.54
CA TYR A 15 -4.44 0.13 -5.39
C TYR A 15 -5.26 0.01 -4.10
N THR A 16 -6.59 0.10 -4.19
CA THR A 16 -7.47 -0.16 -3.04
C THR A 16 -7.33 -1.60 -2.55
N SER A 17 -7.23 -2.58 -3.46
CA SER A 17 -7.00 -3.98 -3.09
C SER A 17 -5.63 -4.18 -2.45
N ARG A 18 -4.58 -3.57 -3.00
CA ARG A 18 -3.22 -3.64 -2.44
C ARG A 18 -3.14 -3.02 -1.04
N LEU A 19 -3.81 -1.88 -0.83
CA LEU A 19 -3.87 -1.26 0.50
C LEU A 19 -4.56 -2.16 1.54
N LYS A 20 -5.64 -2.84 1.14
CA LYS A 20 -6.31 -3.81 2.02
C LYS A 20 -5.40 -4.98 2.40
N HIS A 21 -4.64 -5.52 1.45
CA HIS A 21 -3.66 -6.57 1.72
C HIS A 21 -2.60 -6.11 2.73
N ILE A 22 -2.06 -4.90 2.55
CA ILE A 22 -1.14 -4.26 3.50
C ILE A 22 -1.78 -4.13 4.90
N ASP A 23 -3.05 -3.71 4.97
CA ASP A 23 -3.78 -3.60 6.25
C ASP A 23 -3.95 -4.95 6.96
N GLU A 24 -4.20 -6.01 6.20
CA GLU A 24 -4.29 -7.38 6.71
C GLU A 24 -2.95 -7.84 7.29
N LEU A 25 -1.86 -7.62 6.57
CA LEU A 25 -0.50 -7.97 7.02
C LEU A 25 -0.10 -7.20 8.29
N ILE A 26 -0.37 -5.89 8.34
CA ILE A 26 -0.11 -5.07 9.54
C ILE A 26 -0.94 -5.57 10.73
N THR A 27 -2.20 -5.93 10.50
CA THR A 27 -3.09 -6.46 11.55
C THR A 27 -2.57 -7.80 12.06
N ARG A 28 -2.10 -8.67 11.17
CA ARG A 28 -1.50 -9.95 11.53
C ARG A 28 -0.23 -9.76 12.34
N ALA A 29 0.69 -8.92 11.87
CA ALA A 29 1.91 -8.58 12.59
C ALA A 29 1.65 -7.96 13.97
N GLY A 30 0.60 -7.14 14.10
CA GLY A 30 0.21 -6.51 15.37
C GLY A 30 -0.40 -7.46 16.41
N LYS A 31 -0.84 -8.67 15.99
CA LYS A 31 -1.34 -9.70 16.92
C LYS A 31 -0.21 -10.56 17.49
N THR A 32 0.94 -10.57 16.83
CA THR A 32 2.11 -11.35 17.22
C THR A 32 2.96 -10.57 18.22
N GLU A 33 3.48 -11.25 19.24
CA GLU A 33 4.40 -10.63 20.21
C GLU A 33 5.78 -10.46 19.57
N ILE A 34 6.08 -9.26 19.09
CA ILE A 34 7.36 -8.96 18.46
C ILE A 34 8.44 -8.76 19.53
N ARG A 35 9.34 -9.74 19.67
CA ARG A 35 10.38 -9.78 20.72
C ARG A 35 11.61 -8.94 20.40
N LYS A 36 11.92 -8.73 19.12
CA LYS A 36 13.10 -7.97 18.71
C LYS A 36 12.74 -6.53 18.38
N ALA A 37 13.52 -5.59 18.93
CA ALA A 37 13.34 -4.17 18.67
C ALA A 37 13.48 -3.81 17.17
N GLU A 38 14.31 -4.54 16.42
CA GLU A 38 14.47 -4.36 14.97
C GLU A 38 13.15 -4.56 14.21
N HIS A 39 12.43 -5.66 14.50
CA HIS A 39 11.14 -5.97 13.89
C HIS A 39 10.03 -5.02 14.35
N GLN A 40 10.12 -4.47 15.56
CA GLN A 40 9.19 -3.43 16.03
C GLN A 40 9.38 -2.11 15.28
N SER A 41 10.64 -1.70 15.06
CA SER A 41 10.98 -0.51 14.27
C SER A 41 10.52 -0.68 12.82
N GLU A 42 10.82 -1.83 12.22
CA GLU A 42 10.42 -2.16 10.85
C GLU A 42 8.89 -2.13 10.68
N LEU A 43 8.12 -2.68 11.63
CA LEU A 43 6.66 -2.58 11.59
C LEU A 43 6.16 -1.12 11.69
N SER A 44 6.83 -0.28 12.49
CA SER A 44 6.50 1.14 12.63
C SER A 44 6.73 1.89 11.32
N GLU A 45 7.88 1.65 10.67
CA GLU A 45 8.21 2.21 9.36
C GLU A 45 7.20 1.78 8.29
N LEU A 46 6.86 0.48 8.23
CA LEU A 46 5.90 -0.04 7.26
C LEU A 46 4.49 0.51 7.47
N LYS A 47 4.09 0.78 8.73
CA LYS A 47 2.83 1.51 9.02
C LYS A 47 2.87 2.94 8.49
N GLN A 48 4.00 3.63 8.62
CA GLN A 48 4.15 4.98 8.07
C GLN A 48 4.12 4.97 6.53
N GLU A 49 4.74 3.99 5.90
CA GLU A 49 4.69 3.79 4.45
C GLU A 49 3.25 3.50 3.98
N ARG A 50 2.50 2.68 4.71
CA ARG A 50 1.06 2.46 4.47
C ARG A 50 0.26 3.76 4.51
N GLU A 51 0.48 4.64 5.49
CA GLU A 51 -0.22 5.93 5.56
C GLU A 51 0.10 6.82 4.35
N ASN A 52 1.37 6.82 3.90
CA ASN A 52 1.77 7.55 2.70
C ASN A 52 1.08 7.00 1.45
N LEU A 53 0.98 5.67 1.33
CA LEU A 53 0.26 5.00 0.24
C LEU A 53 -1.24 5.31 0.25
N ALA A 54 -1.87 5.32 1.43
CA ALA A 54 -3.27 5.71 1.58
C ALA A 54 -3.50 7.17 1.12
N GLY A 55 -2.66 8.10 1.57
CA GLY A 55 -2.73 9.50 1.13
C GLY A 55 -2.48 9.67 -0.37
N HIS A 56 -1.60 8.85 -0.95
CA HIS A 56 -1.37 8.85 -2.40
C HIS A 56 -2.58 8.30 -3.17
N LEU A 57 -3.24 7.25 -2.68
CA LEU A 57 -4.48 6.74 -3.25
C LEU A 57 -5.61 7.76 -3.23
N ASP A 58 -5.73 8.53 -2.13
CA ASP A 58 -6.74 9.58 -2.03
C ASP A 58 -6.47 10.74 -3.01
N LYS A 59 -5.19 11.08 -3.24
CA LYS A 59 -4.80 12.01 -4.31
C LYS A 59 -5.20 11.47 -5.68
N ILE A 60 -4.84 10.23 -6.00
CA ILE A 60 -5.18 9.58 -7.28
C ILE A 60 -6.69 9.60 -7.54
N LYS A 61 -7.51 9.31 -6.51
CA LYS A 61 -8.99 9.33 -6.64
C LYS A 61 -9.55 10.72 -6.94
N ALA A 62 -8.82 11.78 -6.59
CA ALA A 62 -9.22 13.16 -6.81
C ALA A 62 -8.74 13.72 -8.17
N LEU A 63 -7.79 13.05 -8.84
CA LEU A 63 -7.27 13.46 -10.14
C LEU A 63 -8.28 13.16 -11.26
N SER A 64 -8.31 14.03 -12.27
CA SER A 64 -8.91 13.71 -13.55
C SER A 64 -8.08 12.68 -14.31
N ALA A 65 -8.67 12.02 -15.31
CA ALA A 65 -7.96 11.02 -16.11
C ALA A 65 -6.74 11.59 -16.86
N GLU A 66 -6.82 12.84 -17.29
CA GLU A 66 -5.71 13.54 -17.95
C GLU A 66 -4.54 13.82 -16.99
N GLU A 67 -4.84 14.18 -15.74
CA GLU A 67 -3.81 14.39 -14.71
C GLU A 67 -3.18 13.07 -14.27
N TRP A 68 -3.98 12.02 -14.14
CA TRP A 68 -3.50 10.68 -13.81
C TRP A 68 -2.49 10.16 -14.84
N ALA A 69 -2.78 10.36 -16.14
CA ALA A 69 -1.90 9.95 -17.23
C ALA A 69 -0.54 10.67 -17.21
N LYS A 70 -0.48 11.89 -16.65
CA LYS A 70 0.75 12.68 -16.52
C LYS A 70 1.56 12.30 -15.27
N GLU A 71 0.88 11.99 -14.17
CA GLU A 71 1.56 11.72 -12.90
C GLU A 71 1.95 10.26 -12.70
N GLY A 72 1.28 9.30 -13.35
CA GLY A 72 1.70 7.89 -13.40
C GLY A 72 2.03 7.30 -12.02
N GLY A 73 1.03 6.75 -11.32
CA GLY A 73 1.22 6.24 -9.96
C GLY A 73 2.35 5.19 -9.85
N PRO A 74 3.21 5.25 -8.81
CA PRO A 74 4.34 4.35 -8.68
C PRO A 74 3.88 2.98 -8.21
N MET A 75 3.50 2.12 -9.16
CA MET A 75 3.08 0.73 -8.91
C MET A 75 4.10 -0.06 -8.06
N VAL A 76 5.39 0.20 -8.26
CA VAL A 76 6.49 -0.54 -7.62
C VAL A 76 6.52 -0.37 -6.10
N ILE A 77 6.14 0.81 -5.58
CA ILE A 77 6.22 1.06 -4.12
C ILE A 77 5.18 0.21 -3.38
N TRP A 78 4.00 0.02 -3.96
CA TRP A 78 2.94 -0.79 -3.35
C TRP A 78 3.38 -2.24 -3.15
N ASP A 79 4.02 -2.82 -4.15
CA ASP A 79 4.47 -4.22 -4.10
C ASP A 79 5.65 -4.39 -3.14
N LEU A 80 6.55 -3.41 -3.08
CA LEU A 80 7.68 -3.42 -2.15
C LEU A 80 7.22 -3.37 -0.68
N VAL A 81 6.23 -2.53 -0.36
CA VAL A 81 5.68 -2.44 1.01
C VAL A 81 5.00 -3.75 1.40
N ALA A 82 4.22 -4.34 0.49
CA ALA A 82 3.58 -5.64 0.73
C ALA A 82 4.63 -6.74 0.95
N GLU A 83 5.64 -6.86 0.09
CA GLU A 83 6.71 -7.88 0.22
C GLU A 83 7.49 -7.73 1.52
N ARG A 84 7.82 -6.50 1.93
CA ARG A 84 8.51 -6.25 3.22
C ARG A 84 7.64 -6.66 4.41
N LEU A 85 6.34 -6.35 4.37
CA LEU A 85 5.39 -6.78 5.40
C LEU A 85 5.22 -8.31 5.44
N GLU A 86 5.17 -8.97 4.29
CA GLU A 86 5.10 -10.44 4.21
C GLU A 86 6.33 -11.06 4.88
N LYS A 87 7.54 -10.62 4.52
CA LYS A 87 8.78 -11.09 5.14
C LYS A 87 8.82 -10.83 6.64
N LEU A 88 8.36 -9.66 7.08
CA LEU A 88 8.30 -9.35 8.49
C LEU A 88 7.34 -10.28 9.23
N VAL A 89 6.14 -10.52 8.69
CA VAL A 89 5.16 -11.46 9.24
C VAL A 89 5.76 -12.87 9.32
N GLU A 90 6.43 -13.35 8.27
CA GLU A 90 7.10 -14.65 8.24
C GLU A 90 8.21 -14.79 9.30
N HIS A 91 8.90 -13.70 9.64
CA HIS A 91 9.97 -13.72 10.64
C HIS A 91 9.48 -13.66 12.09
N ILE A 92 8.31 -13.08 12.35
CA ILE A 92 7.80 -12.87 13.71
C ILE A 92 6.85 -13.98 14.17
N GLU A 93 6.25 -14.73 13.24
CA GLU A 93 5.44 -15.93 13.52
C GLU A 93 6.27 -17.19 13.79
#